data_AF-A0A1Q5KQ53-F1
#
_entry.id   AF-A0A1Q5KQ53-F1
#
_cell.length_a   1.000
_cell.length_b   1.000
_cell.length_c   1.000
_cell.angle_alpha   90.00
_cell.angle_beta   90.00
_cell.angle_gamma   90.00
#
_symmetry.space_group_name_H-M   'P 1'
#
loop_
_entity.id
_entity.type
_entity.pdbx_description
1 polymer ?
#
loop_
_entity_poly.entity_id
_entity_poly.type
_entity_poly.pdbx_seq_one_letter_code
_entity_poly.pdbx_strand_id
1 'polypeptide(L)'
;MPPHDGAGDSIDWREAERVWGVMFPEDYKEFVATYGDGEADAFLTFLVPEQAEGADPSGAMAEETAEARRMWLRKPPAGYGSQATPSVIAWGVNARADLLCWVTAEQDSGRWPVAVWSRGNLGWSVYNCGMLEYLVGLFQGKFDGIWADAQGVRRFVHVREAQRLLAIGIDPDTGEPNPYADMFGPPPPRPAGL
;
A
#
# COMPACT_ATOMS: atom_id res chain seq x y z
N MET A 1 7.17 -11.21 10.87
CA MET A 1 7.13 -9.85 11.43
C MET A 1 5.78 -9.70 12.10
N PRO A 2 5.67 -9.87 13.43
CA PRO A 2 4.38 -9.77 14.10
C PRO A 2 3.87 -8.32 14.09
N PRO A 3 2.55 -8.09 13.93
CA PRO A 3 1.95 -6.78 14.17
C PRO A 3 2.04 -6.42 15.66
N HIS A 4 2.06 -5.12 15.96
CA HIS A 4 2.00 -4.62 17.34
C HIS A 4 0.53 -4.54 17.82
N ASP A 5 0.34 -4.40 19.13
CA ASP A 5 -0.99 -4.16 19.70
C ASP A 5 -1.61 -2.89 19.10
N GLY A 6 -2.88 -2.97 18.66
CA GLY A 6 -3.61 -1.85 18.05
C GLY A 6 -3.40 -1.67 16.53
N ALA A 7 -2.60 -2.53 15.89
CA ALA A 7 -2.57 -2.68 14.43
C ALA A 7 -3.85 -3.34 13.89
N GLY A 8 -3.98 -3.37 12.56
CA GLY A 8 -5.14 -3.93 11.87
C GLY A 8 -6.26 -2.92 11.68
N ASP A 9 -7.01 -3.09 10.60
CA ASP A 9 -8.17 -2.25 10.27
C ASP A 9 -9.43 -3.07 10.04
N SER A 10 -10.56 -2.51 10.47
CA SER A 10 -11.88 -3.06 10.21
C SER A 10 -12.55 -2.24 9.11
N ILE A 11 -12.57 -2.79 7.90
CA ILE A 11 -13.17 -2.17 6.72
C ILE A 11 -14.55 -2.77 6.46
N ASP A 12 -15.51 -1.93 6.09
CA ASP A 12 -16.76 -2.40 5.48
C ASP A 12 -16.45 -2.87 4.05
N TRP A 13 -16.06 -4.14 3.94
CA TRP A 13 -15.66 -4.73 2.66
C TRP A 13 -16.78 -4.70 1.62
N ARG A 14 -18.04 -4.78 2.04
CA ARG A 14 -19.17 -4.72 1.10
C ARG A 14 -19.24 -3.36 0.43
N GLU A 15 -19.04 -2.30 1.19
CA GLU A 15 -19.02 -0.94 0.65
C GLU A 15 -17.75 -0.69 -0.18
N ALA A 16 -16.59 -1.14 0.30
CA ALA A 16 -15.34 -1.02 -0.45
C ALA A 16 -15.44 -1.73 -1.82
N GLU A 17 -15.90 -2.98 -1.87
CA GLU A 17 -16.08 -3.73 -3.11
C GLU A 17 -17.10 -3.06 -4.04
N ARG A 18 -18.17 -2.47 -3.49
CA ARG A 18 -19.16 -1.72 -4.26
C ARG A 18 -18.55 -0.47 -4.91
N VAL A 19 -17.76 0.30 -4.17
CA VAL A 19 -17.14 1.55 -4.64
C VAL A 19 -16.00 1.28 -5.62
N TRP A 20 -15.17 0.26 -5.34
CA TRP A 20 -14.05 -0.13 -6.20
C TRP A 20 -14.49 -0.96 -7.42
N GLY A 21 -15.70 -1.52 -7.38
CA GLY A 21 -16.27 -2.31 -8.48
C GLY A 21 -15.61 -3.66 -8.69
N VAL A 22 -14.97 -4.21 -7.66
CA VAL A 22 -14.23 -5.48 -7.69
C VAL A 22 -14.42 -6.24 -6.37
N MET A 23 -14.28 -7.57 -6.40
CA MET A 23 -14.17 -8.37 -5.17
C MET A 23 -12.70 -8.46 -4.76
N PHE A 24 -12.35 -7.90 -3.60
CA PHE A 24 -10.96 -7.96 -3.13
C PHE A 24 -10.56 -9.40 -2.76
N PRO A 25 -9.30 -9.80 -3.00
CA PRO A 25 -8.80 -11.10 -2.56
C PRO A 25 -9.01 -11.33 -1.05
N GLU A 26 -9.45 -12.52 -0.66
CA GLU A 26 -9.74 -12.83 0.75
C GLU A 26 -8.49 -12.73 1.64
N ASP A 27 -7.34 -13.16 1.11
CA ASP A 27 -6.06 -13.08 1.79
C ASP A 27 -5.60 -11.63 2.04
N TYR A 28 -5.98 -10.70 1.16
CA TYR A 28 -5.80 -9.27 1.39
C TYR A 28 -6.71 -8.74 2.51
N LYS A 29 -7.96 -9.20 2.59
CA LYS A 29 -8.86 -8.80 3.68
C LYS A 29 -8.34 -9.26 5.04
N GLU A 30 -7.85 -10.49 5.12
CA GLU A 30 -7.19 -11.02 6.32
C GLU A 30 -5.91 -10.24 6.66
N PHE A 31 -5.13 -9.87 5.64
CA PHE A 31 -3.94 -9.04 5.81
C PHE A 31 -4.31 -7.68 6.42
N VAL A 32 -5.32 -7.00 5.88
CA VAL A 32 -5.77 -5.70 6.40
C VAL A 32 -6.35 -5.82 7.81
N ALA A 33 -7.08 -6.89 8.12
CA ALA A 33 -7.56 -7.13 9.49
C ALA A 33 -6.41 -7.34 10.49
N THR A 34 -5.25 -7.85 10.03
CA THR A 34 -4.10 -8.18 10.88
C THR A 34 -3.09 -7.03 10.98
N TYR A 35 -2.77 -6.40 9.85
CA TYR A 35 -1.75 -5.36 9.73
C TYR A 35 -2.39 -3.99 9.58
N GLY A 36 -3.36 -3.83 8.69
CA GLY A 36 -4.02 -2.54 8.39
C GLY A 36 -3.18 -1.64 7.49
N ASP A 37 -3.53 -0.35 7.47
CA ASP A 37 -2.76 0.71 6.84
C ASP A 37 -1.47 0.97 7.64
N GLY A 38 -0.33 0.87 6.98
CA GLY A 38 0.94 1.03 7.65
C GLY A 38 2.12 0.70 6.78
N GLU A 39 3.28 0.59 7.43
CA GLU A 39 4.56 0.51 6.75
C GLU A 39 5.43 -0.60 7.31
N ALA A 40 6.11 -1.32 6.41
CA ALA A 40 7.15 -2.27 6.74
C ALA A 40 8.54 -1.65 6.51
N ASP A 41 9.37 -1.69 7.53
CA ASP A 41 10.80 -1.31 7.52
C ASP A 41 11.08 0.10 6.97
N ALA A 42 10.18 1.07 7.18
CA ALA A 42 10.29 2.43 6.61
C ALA A 42 10.50 2.43 5.08
N PHE A 43 10.04 1.37 4.42
CA PHE A 43 10.35 1.11 3.03
C PHE A 43 9.13 0.75 2.19
N LEU A 44 8.20 -0.03 2.72
CA LEU A 44 7.02 -0.48 1.98
C LEU A 44 5.74 -0.10 2.73
N THR A 45 5.01 0.86 2.19
CA THR A 45 3.70 1.28 2.68
C THR A 45 2.62 0.40 2.06
N PHE A 46 1.72 -0.13 2.88
CA PHE A 46 0.54 -0.87 2.48
C PHE A 46 -0.66 0.07 2.47
N LEU A 47 -1.40 0.07 1.36
CA LEU A 47 -2.54 0.93 1.16
C LEU A 47 -3.82 0.12 1.41
N VAL A 48 -4.80 0.76 2.05
CA VAL A 48 -6.12 0.17 2.30
C VAL A 48 -7.21 0.99 1.64
N PRO A 49 -8.35 0.39 1.24
CA PRO A 49 -9.46 1.14 0.70
C PRO A 49 -10.10 1.96 1.83
N GLU A 50 -9.85 3.27 1.82
CA GLU A 50 -10.45 4.20 2.77
C GLU A 50 -11.97 4.29 2.57
N GLN A 51 -12.68 4.69 3.63
CA GLN A 51 -14.12 4.93 3.51
C GLN A 51 -14.36 6.08 2.54
N ALA A 52 -15.04 5.77 1.43
CA ALA A 52 -15.39 6.77 0.45
C ALA A 52 -16.46 7.73 1.00
N GLU A 53 -16.24 9.04 0.85
CA GLU A 53 -17.26 10.06 1.16
C GLU A 53 -18.35 10.14 0.07
N GLY A 54 -18.19 9.40 -1.03
CA GLY A 54 -19.07 9.44 -2.20
C GLY A 54 -19.12 8.13 -2.97
N ALA A 55 -19.51 8.21 -4.25
CA ALA A 55 -19.66 7.03 -5.11
C ALA A 55 -18.33 6.49 -5.67
N ASP A 56 -17.28 7.31 -5.62
CA ASP A 56 -15.96 7.01 -6.19
C ASP A 56 -14.94 6.68 -5.09
N PRO A 57 -13.95 5.81 -5.38
CA PRO A 57 -12.84 5.57 -4.46
C PRO A 57 -12.09 6.86 -4.10
N SER A 58 -11.74 7.01 -2.83
CA SER A 58 -10.92 8.11 -2.31
C SER A 58 -9.78 7.59 -1.44
N GLY A 59 -8.88 8.49 -1.04
CA GLY A 59 -7.75 8.17 -0.18
C GLY A 59 -6.50 7.73 -0.94
N ALA A 60 -5.45 7.39 -0.17
CA ALA A 60 -4.12 7.12 -0.71
C ALA A 60 -4.13 5.96 -1.72
N MET A 61 -4.89 4.89 -1.45
CA MET A 61 -5.04 3.76 -2.38
C MET A 61 -5.64 4.19 -3.72
N ALA A 62 -6.61 5.11 -3.71
CA ALA A 62 -7.26 5.61 -4.92
C ALA A 62 -6.33 6.53 -5.73
N GLU A 63 -5.58 7.40 -5.05
CA GLU A 63 -4.57 8.27 -5.67
C GLU A 63 -3.47 7.46 -6.36
N GLU A 64 -2.88 6.49 -5.66
CA GLU A 64 -1.83 5.64 -6.22
C GLU A 64 -2.36 4.70 -7.31
N THR A 65 -3.63 4.29 -7.21
CA THR A 65 -4.30 3.57 -8.30
C THR A 65 -4.45 4.45 -9.55
N ALA A 66 -4.82 5.72 -9.40
CA ALA A 66 -4.92 6.64 -10.53
C ALA A 66 -3.55 6.84 -11.20
N GLU A 67 -2.48 6.94 -10.40
CA GLU A 67 -1.10 7.02 -10.91
C GLU A 67 -0.68 5.75 -11.63
N ALA A 68 -0.95 4.58 -11.05
CA ALA A 68 -0.68 3.29 -11.66
C ALA A 68 -1.38 3.15 -13.02
N ARG A 69 -2.66 3.52 -13.09
CA ARG A 69 -3.45 3.51 -14.34
C ARG A 69 -2.85 4.47 -15.38
N ARG A 70 -2.40 5.66 -14.97
CA ARG A 70 -1.71 6.61 -15.85
C ARG A 70 -0.42 6.03 -16.41
N MET A 71 0.39 5.39 -15.58
CA MET A 71 1.64 4.75 -16.01
C MET A 71 1.39 3.53 -16.91
N TRP A 72 0.34 2.76 -16.63
CA TRP A 72 -0.07 1.63 -17.44
C TRP A 72 -0.49 2.04 -18.85
N LEU A 73 -1.29 3.11 -18.99
CA LEU A 73 -1.67 3.66 -20.30
C LEU A 73 -0.45 4.15 -21.10
N ARG A 74 0.50 4.79 -20.41
CA ARG A 74 1.68 5.36 -21.06
C ARG A 74 2.64 4.28 -21.56
N LYS A 75 2.82 3.21 -20.80
CA LYS A 75 3.76 2.13 -21.13
C LYS A 75 3.26 0.81 -20.55
N PRO A 76 2.30 0.12 -21.19
CA PRO A 76 1.77 -1.13 -20.66
C PRO A 76 2.85 -2.23 -20.67
N PRO A 77 2.80 -3.20 -19.73
CA PRO A 77 3.66 -4.38 -19.81
C PRO A 77 3.36 -5.19 -21.07
N ALA A 78 4.37 -5.92 -21.55
CA ALA A 78 4.22 -6.80 -22.70
C ALA A 78 3.12 -7.85 -22.44
N GLY A 79 2.19 -8.01 -23.39
CA GLY A 79 1.06 -8.95 -23.27
C GLY A 79 -0.18 -8.41 -22.57
N TYR A 80 -0.16 -7.19 -22.03
CA TYR A 80 -1.28 -6.59 -21.28
C TYR A 80 -1.90 -5.34 -21.95
N GLY A 81 -1.72 -5.20 -23.27
CA GLY A 81 -2.02 -3.97 -24.01
C GLY A 81 -3.50 -3.67 -24.32
N SER A 82 -3.83 -2.37 -24.23
CA SER A 82 -5.00 -1.65 -24.78
C SER A 82 -6.41 -2.02 -24.30
N GLN A 83 -6.62 -2.30 -23.02
CA GLN A 83 -7.95 -2.05 -22.47
C GLN A 83 -8.17 -0.53 -22.31
N ALA A 84 -9.36 -0.05 -22.69
CA ALA A 84 -9.76 1.36 -22.55
C ALA A 84 -9.77 1.83 -21.09
N THR A 85 -9.84 0.89 -20.15
CA THR A 85 -9.69 1.11 -18.71
C THR A 85 -8.58 0.19 -18.21
N PRO A 86 -7.45 0.73 -17.73
CA PRO A 86 -6.39 -0.10 -17.18
C PRO A 86 -6.91 -0.84 -15.95
N SER A 87 -6.87 -2.15 -16.05
CA SER A 87 -7.23 -3.10 -15.01
C SER A 87 -6.13 -3.20 -13.96
N VAL A 88 -5.81 -2.09 -13.28
CA VAL A 88 -4.89 -2.08 -12.15
C VAL A 88 -5.45 -1.34 -10.95
N ILE A 89 -5.10 -1.88 -9.77
CA ILE A 89 -5.37 -1.32 -8.44
C ILE A 89 -4.06 -1.35 -7.66
N ALA A 90 -3.61 -0.21 -7.15
CA ALA A 90 -2.44 -0.13 -6.28
C ALA A 90 -2.80 -0.60 -4.88
N TRP A 91 -1.92 -1.38 -4.26
CA TRP A 91 -2.05 -1.87 -2.88
C TRP A 91 -0.83 -1.53 -2.03
N GLY A 92 0.24 -1.02 -2.65
CA GLY A 92 1.41 -0.58 -1.92
C GLY A 92 2.28 0.35 -2.75
N VAL A 93 3.11 1.09 -2.04
CA VAL A 93 4.14 1.97 -2.58
C VAL A 93 5.40 1.79 -1.76
N ASN A 94 6.56 1.80 -2.40
CA ASN A 94 7.82 1.77 -1.66
C ASN A 94 8.47 3.16 -1.53
N ALA A 95 9.50 3.28 -0.71
CA ALA A 95 10.23 4.54 -0.49
C ALA A 95 10.89 5.12 -1.76
N ARG A 96 11.00 4.35 -2.85
CA ARG A 96 11.46 4.84 -4.16
C ARG A 96 10.33 5.34 -5.06
N ALA A 97 9.10 5.35 -4.54
CA ALA A 97 7.86 5.60 -5.27
C ALA A 97 7.66 4.61 -6.43
N ASP A 98 8.10 3.36 -6.25
CA ASP A 98 7.66 2.25 -7.10
C ASP A 98 6.25 1.83 -6.66
N LEU A 99 5.37 1.57 -7.62
CA LEU A 99 3.99 1.18 -7.36
C LEU A 99 3.86 -0.33 -7.39
N LEU A 100 3.19 -0.87 -6.39
CA LEU A 100 2.83 -2.28 -6.31
C LEU A 100 1.32 -2.41 -6.50
N CYS A 101 0.93 -3.15 -7.53
CA CYS A 101 -0.44 -3.20 -8.01
C CYS A 101 -0.90 -4.65 -8.23
N TRP A 102 -2.21 -4.85 -8.20
CA TRP A 102 -2.84 -6.01 -8.82
C TRP A 102 -3.18 -5.69 -10.27
N VAL A 103 -3.11 -6.71 -11.13
CA VAL A 103 -3.71 -6.68 -12.46
C VAL A 103 -5.11 -7.29 -12.36
N THR A 104 -6.13 -6.44 -12.25
CA THR A 104 -7.53 -6.81 -12.09
C THR A 104 -8.15 -7.19 -13.44
N ALA A 105 -7.82 -8.36 -13.97
CA ALA A 105 -8.44 -8.86 -15.21
C ALA A 105 -9.97 -8.90 -15.09
N GLU A 106 -10.68 -8.88 -16.22
CA GLU A 106 -12.17 -8.91 -16.27
C GLU A 106 -12.80 -10.11 -15.54
N GLN A 107 -12.02 -11.16 -15.23
CA GLN A 107 -12.49 -12.30 -14.45
C GLN A 107 -12.02 -12.20 -13.00
N ASP A 108 -12.99 -11.85 -12.16
CA ASP A 108 -12.98 -11.64 -10.72
C ASP A 108 -12.69 -12.94 -9.94
N SER A 109 -11.50 -13.53 -10.17
CA SER A 109 -11.11 -14.82 -9.60
C SER A 109 -10.48 -14.73 -8.22
N GLY A 110 -10.32 -13.51 -7.67
CA GLY A 110 -9.56 -13.25 -6.44
C GLY A 110 -8.07 -13.65 -6.54
N ARG A 111 -7.58 -13.97 -7.74
CA ARG A 111 -6.21 -14.41 -8.02
C ARG A 111 -5.55 -13.47 -9.02
N TRP A 112 -5.46 -12.20 -8.64
CA TRP A 112 -4.87 -11.19 -9.51
C TRP A 112 -3.34 -11.24 -9.45
N PRO A 113 -2.65 -11.31 -10.60
CA PRO A 113 -1.21 -11.17 -10.67
C PRO A 113 -0.74 -9.84 -10.06
N VAL A 114 0.43 -9.86 -9.44
CA VAL A 114 1.10 -8.62 -9.00
C VAL A 114 1.83 -7.99 -10.16
N ALA A 115 1.65 -6.68 -10.35
CA ALA A 115 2.45 -5.86 -11.24
C ALA A 115 3.17 -4.78 -10.45
N VAL A 116 4.46 -4.58 -10.74
CA VAL A 116 5.28 -3.55 -10.10
C VAL A 116 5.77 -2.57 -11.15
N TRP A 117 5.47 -1.29 -10.95
CA TRP A 117 6.06 -0.20 -11.73
C TRP A 117 7.32 0.27 -11.03
N SER A 118 8.48 0.06 -11.68
CA SER A 118 9.72 0.64 -11.23
C SER A 118 9.88 2.06 -11.78
N ARG A 119 9.97 3.03 -10.89
CA ARG A 119 10.23 4.43 -11.24
C ARG A 119 11.66 4.61 -11.74
N GLY A 120 12.62 3.87 -11.19
CA GLY A 120 14.02 3.89 -11.62
C GLY A 120 14.22 3.36 -13.05
N ASN A 121 13.59 2.23 -13.37
CA ASN A 121 13.71 1.60 -14.69
C ASN A 121 12.64 2.07 -15.70
N LEU A 122 11.67 2.87 -15.24
CA LEU A 122 10.52 3.33 -16.01
C LEU A 122 9.82 2.18 -16.73
N GLY A 123 9.53 1.08 -16.01
CA GLY A 123 9.00 -0.15 -16.60
C GLY A 123 8.23 -1.01 -15.63
N TRP A 124 7.32 -1.83 -16.18
CA TRP A 124 6.53 -2.81 -15.43
C TRP A 124 7.20 -4.17 -15.40
N SER A 125 7.09 -4.84 -14.25
CA SER A 125 7.32 -6.28 -14.10
C SER A 125 6.05 -6.93 -13.59
N VAL A 126 5.63 -8.05 -14.18
CA VAL A 126 4.42 -8.78 -13.78
C VAL A 126 4.81 -10.15 -13.23
N TYR A 127 4.25 -10.49 -12.08
CA TYR A 127 4.50 -11.70 -11.32
C TYR A 127 3.19 -12.49 -11.22
N ASN A 128 3.20 -13.75 -11.65
CA ASN A 128 2.02 -14.63 -11.67
C ASN A 128 1.72 -15.20 -10.27
N CYS A 129 1.59 -14.34 -9.27
CA CYS A 129 1.26 -14.67 -7.89
C CYS A 129 0.41 -13.56 -7.26
N GLY A 130 -0.29 -13.86 -6.17
CA GLY A 130 -1.05 -12.87 -5.40
C GLY A 130 -0.18 -11.99 -4.50
N MET A 131 -0.78 -11.05 -3.78
CA MET A 131 -0.06 -10.09 -2.92
C MET A 131 0.76 -10.79 -1.85
N LEU A 132 0.16 -11.70 -1.07
CA LEU A 132 0.87 -12.34 0.04
C LEU A 132 2.02 -13.23 -0.43
N GLU A 133 1.81 -14.00 -1.49
CA GLU A 133 2.88 -14.83 -2.08
C GLU A 133 4.03 -13.96 -2.59
N TYR A 134 3.71 -12.82 -3.21
CA TYR A 134 4.70 -11.84 -3.63
C TYR A 134 5.47 -11.27 -2.44
N LEU A 135 4.79 -10.84 -1.37
CA LEU A 135 5.44 -10.31 -0.15
C LEU A 135 6.34 -11.34 0.52
N VAL A 136 5.87 -12.60 0.65
CA VAL A 136 6.68 -13.69 1.21
C VAL A 136 7.92 -13.93 0.35
N GLY A 137 7.78 -13.95 -0.98
CA GLY A 137 8.92 -14.08 -1.88
C GLY A 137 9.89 -12.91 -1.80
N LEU A 138 9.37 -11.69 -1.68
CA LEU A 138 10.13 -10.47 -1.51
C LEU A 138 10.98 -10.50 -0.22
N PHE A 139 10.38 -10.87 0.92
CA PHE A 139 11.10 -11.01 2.19
C PHE A 139 12.09 -12.17 2.21
N GLN A 140 11.88 -13.19 1.39
CA GLN A 140 12.82 -14.29 1.19
C GLN A 140 13.96 -13.96 0.20
N GLY A 141 13.97 -12.75 -0.37
CA GLY A 141 14.97 -12.33 -1.35
C GLY A 141 14.85 -13.02 -2.70
N LYS A 142 13.66 -13.52 -3.07
CA LYS A 142 13.41 -14.17 -4.37
C LYS A 142 13.30 -13.18 -5.54
N PHE A 143 13.15 -11.89 -5.25
CA PHE A 143 13.03 -10.83 -6.25
C PHE A 143 14.15 -9.82 -6.08
N ASP A 144 14.98 -9.68 -7.12
CA ASP A 144 16.09 -8.73 -7.12
C ASP A 144 15.59 -7.28 -7.22
N GLY A 145 16.25 -6.36 -6.52
CA GLY A 145 16.20 -4.93 -6.82
C GLY A 145 15.21 -4.06 -6.04
N ILE A 146 14.20 -4.61 -5.36
CA ILE A 146 13.29 -3.79 -4.53
C ILE A 146 13.87 -3.56 -3.14
N TRP A 147 14.46 -4.58 -2.51
CA TRP A 147 14.86 -4.53 -1.09
C TRP A 147 16.35 -4.27 -0.84
N ALA A 148 17.17 -4.00 -1.87
CA ALA A 148 18.63 -4.01 -1.74
C ALA A 148 19.20 -3.07 -0.66
N ASP A 149 18.47 -2.00 -0.33
CA ASP A 149 18.90 -0.98 0.63
C ASP A 149 18.28 -1.13 2.02
N ALA A 150 17.28 -2.00 2.19
CA ALA A 150 16.60 -2.08 3.48
C ALA A 150 17.41 -2.97 4.43
N GLN A 151 18.01 -2.30 5.40
CA GLN A 151 18.81 -2.85 6.48
C GLN A 151 18.08 -2.66 7.80
N GLY A 152 18.10 -3.66 8.69
CA GLY A 152 17.59 -3.53 10.05
C GLY A 152 16.67 -4.66 10.51
N VAL A 153 16.05 -4.43 11.67
CA VAL A 153 15.06 -5.32 12.27
C VAL A 153 13.75 -5.22 11.48
N ARG A 154 13.23 -6.36 11.05
CA ARG A 154 11.94 -6.46 10.36
C ARG A 154 10.81 -5.98 11.26
N ARG A 155 10.28 -4.79 11.01
CA ARG A 155 9.25 -4.11 11.80
C ARG A 155 8.12 -3.61 10.91
N PHE A 156 6.91 -3.78 11.43
CA PHE A 156 5.71 -3.14 10.91
C PHE A 156 5.27 -2.03 11.86
N VAL A 157 4.83 -0.90 11.30
CA VAL A 157 4.22 0.21 12.05
C VAL A 157 2.91 0.59 11.38
N HIS A 158 1.81 0.44 12.12
CA HIS A 158 0.50 0.90 11.68
C HIS A 158 0.44 2.44 11.65
N VAL A 159 -0.30 3.04 10.70
CA VAL A 159 -0.38 4.51 10.53
C VAL A 159 -0.79 5.23 11.82
N ARG A 160 -1.77 4.68 12.56
CA ARG A 160 -2.19 5.22 13.88
C ARG A 160 -1.05 5.24 14.90
N GLU A 161 -0.20 4.21 14.90
CA GLU A 161 0.94 4.14 15.83
C GLU A 161 2.06 5.10 15.39
N ALA A 162 2.33 5.19 14.09
CA ALA A 162 3.26 6.18 13.56
C ALA A 162 2.85 7.61 13.95
N GLN A 163 1.57 7.95 13.77
CA GLN A 163 1.02 9.25 14.20
C GLN A 163 1.16 9.48 15.71
N ARG A 164 0.92 8.45 16.53
CA ARG A 164 1.07 8.53 17.99
C ARG A 164 2.51 8.82 18.39
N LEU A 165 3.48 8.13 17.78
CA LEU A 165 4.91 8.31 18.03
C LEU A 165 5.37 9.71 17.61
N LEU A 166 4.98 10.16 16.42
CA LEU A 166 5.29 11.50 15.94
C LEU A 166 4.73 12.60 16.86
N ALA A 167 3.50 12.43 17.37
CA ALA A 167 2.86 13.38 18.27
C ALA A 167 3.59 13.55 19.62
N ILE A 168 4.42 12.57 20.01
CA ILE A 168 5.26 12.63 21.22
C ILE A 168 6.75 12.84 20.89
N GLY A 169 7.06 13.23 19.65
CA GLY A 169 8.43 13.52 19.21
C GLY A 169 9.31 12.29 19.06
N ILE A 170 8.73 11.12 18.81
CA ILE A 170 9.45 9.86 18.53
C ILE A 170 9.35 9.55 17.05
N ASP A 171 10.48 9.20 16.44
CA ASP A 171 10.56 8.73 15.08
C ASP A 171 9.94 7.32 14.97
N PRO A 172 8.91 7.11 14.13
CA PRO A 172 8.22 5.83 14.03
C PRO A 172 9.12 4.68 13.61
N ASP A 173 10.16 4.94 12.84
CA ASP A 173 10.98 3.92 12.20
C ASP A 173 12.08 3.43 13.14
N THR A 174 12.76 4.38 13.77
CA THR A 174 13.88 4.12 14.69
C THR A 174 13.45 3.93 16.13
N GLY A 175 12.31 4.50 16.54
CA GLY A 175 11.89 4.58 17.95
C GLY A 175 12.72 5.55 18.79
N GLU A 176 13.63 6.31 18.16
CA GLU A 176 14.46 7.33 18.79
C GLU A 176 13.76 8.70 18.77
N PRO A 177 14.21 9.70 19.54
CA PRO A 177 13.70 11.06 19.44
C PRO A 177 13.80 11.58 18.00
N ASN A 178 12.67 12.03 17.45
CA ASN A 178 12.62 12.60 16.11
C ASN A 178 13.39 13.93 16.10
N PRO A 179 14.52 14.03 15.35
CA PRO A 179 15.36 15.23 15.34
C PRO A 179 14.67 16.44 14.71
N TYR A 180 13.52 16.24 14.06
CA TYR A 180 12.71 17.27 13.42
C TYR A 180 11.45 17.65 14.21
N ALA A 181 11.24 17.07 15.40
CA ALA A 181 10.05 17.32 16.22
C ALA A 181 9.85 18.81 16.57
N ASP A 182 10.93 19.56 16.74
CA ASP A 182 10.90 20.99 17.06
C ASP A 182 10.89 21.91 15.82
N MET A 183 11.02 21.36 14.61
CA MET A 183 11.13 22.13 13.37
C MET A 183 9.78 22.57 12.82
N PHE A 184 8.75 21.78 13.08
CA PHE A 184 7.36 22.10 12.79
C PHE A 184 6.69 22.37 14.14
N GLY A 185 6.17 23.57 14.34
CA GLY A 185 5.51 23.95 15.59
C GLY A 185 4.41 22.97 16.02
N PRO A 186 3.89 23.08 17.25
CA PRO A 186 2.95 22.09 17.79
C PRO A 186 1.78 21.85 16.82
N PRO A 187 1.32 20.59 16.68
CA PRO A 187 0.21 20.27 15.78
C PRO A 187 -1.02 21.11 16.11
N PRO A 188 -1.81 21.50 15.11
CA PRO A 188 -3.03 22.28 15.34
C PRO A 188 -3.97 21.52 16.29
N PRO A 189 -4.68 22.21 17.20
CA PRO A 189 -5.60 21.57 18.11
C PRO A 189 -6.68 20.81 17.32
N ARG A 190 -7.03 19.61 17.79
CA ARG A 190 -8.11 18.81 17.19
C ARG A 190 -9.39 19.64 17.14
N PRO A 191 -10.15 19.64 16.03
CA PRO A 191 -11.46 20.27 16.00
C PRO A 191 -12.35 19.63 17.07
N ALA A 192 -12.95 20.46 17.91
CA ALA A 192 -13.94 20.01 18.88
C ALA A 192 -15.12 19.39 18.10
N GLY A 193 -15.50 18.17 18.49
CA GLY A 193 -16.41 17.31 17.74
C GLY A 193 -17.74 17.96 17.36
N LEU A 194 -18.28 17.47 16.23
CA LEU A 194 -19.69 17.56 15.86
C LEU A 194 -20.39 16.26 16.23
#